data_AF-A0A2C9KR45-F1
#
_entry.id   AF-A0A2C9KR45-F1
#
_cell.length_a   1.000
_cell.length_b   1.000
_cell.length_c   1.000
_cell.angle_alpha   90.00
_cell.angle_beta   90.00
_cell.angle_gamma   90.00
#
_symmetry.space_group_name_H-M   'P 1'
#
loop_
_entity.id
_entity.type
_entity.pdbx_description
1 polymer ?
#
loop_
_entity_poly.entity_id
_entity_poly.type
_entity_poly.pdbx_seq_one_letter_code
_entity_poly.pdbx_strand_id
1 'polypeptide(L)'
;MVVNNFYIGAGVFLSLVSLSLSQTPIEIKGKFTTLSPSNHIKLGETLKFSCLITTDINSMFSNTFVIYRKDGEKRITLAEKGILLEEADPNYYDVKHTYEVASNTLDIQFTILKVTDEDDGKLYCGAFNSKHTPLMGEQSLDIVVLRPLTNLKLIIDGLDPITSNQDSQIEVKSGSHKVQCIAEGSNPAAKAEVYLHGEQDFNGTVTSVILTEKPKTLRTNYTTYLYIASANTGHDLECKASSEYGDTKSIRVPLKVTVEEPNLNCTDTEAYEGQKDTQIICTVDHHNSKLIGYKYQIGPNVYYPGGDRDEIHFVQTEDWLDDDGSKWTKVILTLQKAENEHFSSDIYLVAEHEDGHMSRMPVKLQRVEGNDDNSSNMLTLSVITFWLSLLWSLGRRFF
;
A
#
# COMPACT_ATOMS: atom_id res chain seq x y z
N MET A 1 50.41 -23.72 -103.91
CA MET A 1 49.48 -24.16 -104.97
C MET A 1 48.27 -24.75 -104.28
N VAL A 2 47.10 -24.13 -104.46
CA VAL A 2 45.75 -24.74 -104.58
C VAL A 2 45.43 -25.89 -103.58
N VAL A 3 44.75 -25.63 -102.45
CA VAL A 3 43.27 -25.64 -102.22
C VAL A 3 42.73 -27.00 -101.74
N ASN A 4 41.70 -26.91 -100.88
CA ASN A 4 40.71 -27.91 -100.40
C ASN A 4 41.09 -28.68 -99.11
N ASN A 5 40.21 -28.87 -98.11
CA ASN A 5 38.74 -28.78 -98.05
C ASN A 5 38.24 -28.54 -96.61
N PHE A 6 37.04 -27.95 -96.52
CA PHE A 6 36.13 -27.90 -95.36
C PHE A 6 35.79 -29.30 -94.80
N TYR A 7 35.54 -29.43 -93.48
CA TYR A 7 34.22 -29.82 -92.94
C TYR A 7 34.14 -29.72 -91.40
N ILE A 8 32.89 -29.63 -90.96
CA ILE A 8 32.36 -29.19 -89.67
C ILE A 8 32.40 -30.29 -88.60
N GLY A 9 32.75 -29.92 -87.37
CA GLY A 9 32.58 -30.74 -86.17
C GLY A 9 32.09 -29.88 -85.02
N ALA A 10 30.78 -29.84 -84.81
CA ALA A 10 30.13 -29.18 -83.69
C ALA A 10 30.38 -29.97 -82.39
N GLY A 11 31.22 -29.42 -81.51
CA GLY A 11 31.39 -29.90 -80.14
C GLY A 11 30.28 -29.35 -79.24
N VAL A 12 29.36 -30.21 -78.85
CA VAL A 12 28.34 -29.95 -77.83
C VAL A 12 29.04 -29.85 -76.46
N PHE A 13 29.12 -28.63 -75.93
CA PHE A 13 29.43 -28.39 -74.53
C PHE A 13 28.20 -28.75 -73.68
N LEU A 14 28.21 -29.93 -73.06
CA LEU A 14 27.29 -30.29 -72.00
C LEU A 14 27.72 -29.54 -70.72
N SER A 15 27.13 -28.37 -70.49
CA SER A 15 27.14 -27.73 -69.18
C SER A 15 26.18 -28.49 -68.25
N LEU A 16 26.76 -29.31 -67.37
CA LEU A 16 26.09 -29.81 -66.18
C LEU A 16 25.81 -28.61 -65.25
N VAL A 17 24.64 -28.00 -65.42
CA VAL A 17 24.05 -27.15 -64.39
C VAL A 17 23.55 -28.10 -63.31
N SER A 18 24.37 -28.31 -62.29
CA SER A 18 23.93 -28.85 -61.01
C SER A 18 22.93 -27.88 -60.40
N LEU A 19 21.64 -28.13 -60.63
CA LEU A 19 20.54 -27.60 -59.85
C LEU A 19 20.70 -28.10 -58.41
N SER A 20 21.53 -27.43 -57.61
CA SER A 20 21.40 -27.48 -56.16
C SER A 20 20.10 -26.77 -55.85
N LEU A 21 19.01 -27.52 -55.77
CA LEU A 21 17.80 -27.08 -55.09
C LEU A 21 18.23 -26.73 -53.67
N SER A 22 18.53 -25.46 -53.41
CA SER A 22 18.58 -24.95 -52.05
C SER A 22 17.15 -25.05 -51.55
N GLN A 23 16.80 -26.19 -50.96
CA GLN A 23 15.58 -26.32 -50.20
C GLN A 23 15.65 -25.22 -49.14
N THR A 24 14.82 -24.19 -49.31
CA THR A 24 14.56 -23.23 -48.23
C THR A 24 14.24 -24.06 -47.00
N PRO A 25 14.94 -23.88 -45.88
CA PRO A 25 14.68 -24.66 -44.68
C PRO A 25 13.20 -24.55 -44.35
N ILE A 26 12.53 -25.69 -44.29
CA ILE A 26 11.08 -25.74 -44.04
C ILE A 26 10.87 -25.22 -42.63
N GLU A 27 10.18 -24.09 -42.53
CA GLU A 27 9.92 -23.42 -41.26
C GLU A 27 8.79 -24.16 -40.52
N ILE A 28 9.11 -24.84 -39.41
CA ILE A 28 8.11 -25.45 -38.54
C ILE A 28 7.54 -24.35 -37.63
N LYS A 29 6.23 -24.13 -37.70
CA LYS A 29 5.52 -23.15 -36.85
C LYS A 29 4.68 -23.87 -35.82
N GLY A 30 4.84 -23.50 -34.55
CA GLY A 30 4.04 -24.01 -33.43
C GLY A 30 3.19 -22.90 -32.81
N LYS A 31 1.96 -23.23 -32.40
CA LYS A 31 1.10 -22.37 -31.60
C LYS A 31 0.49 -23.19 -30.47
N PHE A 32 0.67 -22.74 -29.23
CA PHE A 32 0.06 -23.37 -28.06
C PHE A 32 -1.16 -22.57 -27.63
N THR A 33 -2.30 -23.24 -27.48
CA THR A 33 -3.59 -22.60 -27.18
C THR A 33 -4.31 -23.33 -26.07
N THR A 34 -4.90 -22.58 -25.13
CA THR A 34 -5.85 -23.15 -24.19
C THR A 34 -7.18 -23.40 -24.91
N LEU A 35 -7.73 -24.60 -24.76
CA LEU A 35 -9.10 -24.91 -25.17
C LEU A 35 -10.08 -24.71 -24.02
N SER A 36 -9.55 -24.51 -22.81
CA SER A 36 -10.32 -24.22 -21.61
C SER A 36 -10.57 -22.72 -21.50
N PRO A 37 -11.65 -22.29 -20.81
CA PRO A 37 -11.98 -20.87 -20.66
C PRO A 37 -10.88 -20.07 -19.93
N SER A 38 -10.09 -20.75 -19.11
CA SER A 38 -9.01 -20.18 -18.32
C SER A 38 -7.89 -21.21 -18.12
N ASN A 39 -6.67 -20.73 -17.97
CA ASN A 39 -5.50 -21.46 -17.48
C ASN A 39 -5.34 -21.38 -15.94
N HIS A 40 -6.23 -20.62 -15.28
CA HIS A 40 -6.38 -20.60 -13.83
C HIS A 40 -7.47 -21.59 -13.46
N ILE A 41 -7.11 -22.64 -12.72
CA ILE A 41 -7.96 -23.82 -12.55
C ILE A 41 -7.94 -24.34 -11.12
N LYS A 42 -9.06 -24.88 -10.63
CA LYS A 42 -9.14 -25.45 -9.29
C LYS A 42 -8.64 -26.90 -9.28
N LEU A 43 -8.21 -27.35 -8.10
CA LEU A 43 -7.85 -28.75 -7.90
C LEU A 43 -9.00 -29.69 -8.30
N GLY A 44 -8.62 -30.75 -9.01
CA GLY A 44 -9.54 -31.79 -9.46
C GLY A 44 -10.33 -31.47 -10.72
N GLU A 45 -10.28 -30.24 -11.23
CA GLU A 45 -10.89 -29.88 -12.50
C GLU A 45 -10.07 -30.38 -13.69
N THR A 46 -10.70 -30.39 -14.86
CA THR A 46 -10.08 -30.84 -16.12
C THR A 46 -9.54 -29.64 -16.89
N LEU A 47 -8.27 -29.69 -17.31
CA LEU A 47 -7.65 -28.68 -18.17
C LEU A 47 -7.36 -29.24 -19.55
N LYS A 48 -7.77 -28.54 -20.60
CA LYS A 48 -7.56 -28.90 -22.01
C LYS A 48 -6.80 -27.80 -22.76
N PHE A 49 -5.82 -28.22 -23.55
CA PHE A 49 -5.06 -27.34 -24.44
C PHE A 49 -4.69 -28.07 -25.73
N SER A 50 -4.38 -27.29 -26.75
CA SER A 50 -4.00 -27.74 -28.08
C SER A 50 -2.65 -27.16 -28.46
N CYS A 51 -1.76 -28.03 -28.93
CA CYS A 51 -0.56 -27.64 -29.64
C CYS A 51 -0.75 -27.85 -31.14
N LEU A 52 -0.83 -26.73 -31.86
CA LEU A 52 -0.95 -26.70 -33.31
C LEU A 52 0.43 -26.56 -33.93
N ILE A 53 0.81 -27.51 -34.77
CA ILE A 53 2.11 -27.54 -35.43
C ILE A 53 1.91 -27.60 -36.94
N THR A 54 2.29 -26.54 -37.65
CA THR A 54 2.21 -26.45 -39.11
C THR A 54 3.57 -26.81 -39.72
N THR A 55 3.60 -27.90 -40.49
CA THR A 55 4.81 -28.40 -41.16
C THR A 55 4.46 -29.35 -42.31
N ASP A 56 5.37 -29.60 -43.25
CA ASP A 56 5.10 -30.51 -44.35
C ASP A 56 5.00 -31.97 -43.87
N ILE A 57 4.32 -32.80 -44.68
CA ILE A 57 4.03 -34.18 -44.33
C ILE A 57 5.29 -35.03 -44.08
N ASN A 58 6.40 -34.79 -44.78
CA ASN A 58 7.64 -35.55 -44.56
C ASN A 58 8.26 -35.18 -43.22
N SER A 59 8.30 -33.87 -42.91
CA SER A 59 8.75 -33.37 -41.61
C SER A 59 7.90 -33.90 -40.46
N MET A 60 6.61 -34.18 -40.65
CA MET A 60 5.78 -34.79 -39.60
C MET A 60 6.23 -36.19 -39.22
N PHE A 61 6.65 -36.99 -40.20
CA PHE A 61 7.10 -38.36 -39.93
C PHE A 61 8.54 -38.40 -39.42
N SER A 62 9.41 -37.51 -39.91
CA SER A 62 10.84 -37.51 -39.58
C SER A 62 11.20 -36.84 -38.26
N ASN A 63 10.34 -35.96 -37.74
CA ASN A 63 10.58 -35.19 -36.52
C ASN A 63 9.75 -35.70 -35.35
N THR A 64 10.13 -35.31 -34.14
CA THR A 64 9.47 -35.66 -32.88
C THR A 64 8.75 -34.43 -32.32
N PHE A 65 7.46 -34.58 -32.04
CA PHE A 65 6.62 -33.53 -31.44
C PHE A 65 6.25 -33.93 -30.03
N VAL A 66 6.49 -33.05 -29.07
CA VAL A 66 6.38 -33.40 -27.65
C VAL A 66 5.64 -32.35 -26.85
N ILE A 67 4.94 -32.82 -25.83
CA ILE A 67 4.42 -32.03 -24.73
C ILE A 67 5.22 -32.42 -23.49
N TYR A 68 5.77 -31.44 -22.79
CA TYR A 68 6.68 -31.70 -21.68
C TYR A 68 6.64 -30.61 -20.61
N ARG A 69 7.10 -30.97 -19.41
CA ARG A 69 7.41 -30.06 -18.32
C ARG A 69 8.91 -29.93 -18.14
N LYS A 70 9.34 -28.81 -17.59
CA LYS A 70 10.72 -28.62 -17.14
C LYS A 70 10.76 -28.72 -15.62
N ASP A 71 11.69 -29.50 -15.11
CA ASP A 71 12.03 -29.60 -13.69
C ASP A 71 13.51 -29.25 -13.54
N GLY A 72 13.77 -27.96 -13.29
CA GLY A 72 15.11 -27.38 -13.46
C GLY A 72 15.59 -27.49 -14.91
N GLU A 73 16.74 -28.14 -15.12
CA GLU A 73 17.27 -28.44 -16.46
C GLU A 73 16.69 -29.73 -17.08
N LYS A 74 15.98 -30.54 -16.28
CA LYS A 74 15.45 -31.84 -16.74
C LYS A 74 14.15 -31.63 -17.51
N ARG A 75 14.03 -32.31 -18.66
CA ARG A 75 12.80 -32.41 -19.44
C ARG A 75 12.03 -33.67 -19.05
N ILE A 76 10.79 -33.51 -18.60
CA ILE A 76 9.85 -34.62 -18.35
C ILE A 76 8.85 -34.64 -19.49
N THR A 77 8.95 -35.65 -20.37
CA THR A 77 8.13 -35.72 -21.59
C THR A 77 6.84 -36.47 -21.27
N LEU A 78 5.69 -35.80 -21.44
CA LEU A 78 4.39 -36.37 -21.08
C LEU A 78 3.73 -37.07 -22.28
N ALA A 79 3.93 -36.52 -23.48
CA ALA A 79 3.41 -37.09 -24.71
C ALA A 79 4.38 -36.86 -25.87
N GLU A 80 4.44 -37.84 -26.78
CA GLU A 80 5.17 -37.76 -28.04
C GLU A 80 4.27 -38.19 -29.19
N LYS A 81 4.20 -37.37 -30.26
CA LYS A 81 3.41 -37.64 -31.49
C LYS A 81 1.95 -38.04 -31.21
N GLY A 82 1.35 -37.46 -30.17
CA GLY A 82 -0.03 -37.75 -29.80
C GLY A 82 -0.23 -39.08 -29.05
N ILE A 83 0.84 -39.66 -28.51
CA ILE A 83 0.83 -40.86 -27.67
C ILE A 83 1.38 -40.49 -26.29
N LEU A 84 0.70 -40.93 -25.22
CA LEU A 84 1.19 -40.80 -23.85
C LEU A 84 2.39 -41.72 -23.63
N LEU A 85 3.44 -41.22 -22.99
CA LEU A 85 4.60 -42.04 -22.61
C LEU A 85 4.32 -42.78 -21.29
N GLU A 86 5.07 -43.86 -20.99
CA GLU A 86 4.89 -44.64 -19.74
C GLU A 86 4.99 -43.79 -18.46
N GLU A 87 5.74 -42.69 -18.54
CA GLU A 87 5.93 -41.71 -17.48
C GLU A 87 4.65 -40.88 -17.20
N ALA A 88 3.67 -40.94 -18.10
CA ALA A 88 2.38 -40.26 -17.99
C ALA A 88 1.28 -41.27 -17.64
N ASP A 89 0.68 -41.13 -16.44
CA ASP A 89 -0.43 -41.97 -16.00
C ASP A 89 -1.65 -41.74 -16.92
N PRO A 90 -2.15 -42.77 -17.64
CA PRO A 90 -3.31 -42.64 -18.52
C PRO A 90 -4.62 -42.38 -17.77
N ASN A 91 -4.66 -42.57 -16.45
CA ASN A 91 -5.80 -42.15 -15.62
C ASN A 91 -5.74 -40.65 -15.28
N TYR A 92 -4.62 -40.01 -15.56
CA TYR A 92 -4.34 -38.62 -15.22
C TYR A 92 -4.29 -37.71 -16.44
N TYR A 93 -3.75 -38.21 -17.56
CA TYR A 93 -3.65 -37.48 -18.82
C TYR A 93 -4.44 -38.18 -19.94
N ASP A 94 -4.97 -37.40 -20.88
CA ASP A 94 -5.52 -37.89 -22.15
C ASP A 94 -4.95 -37.08 -23.31
N VAL A 95 -4.64 -37.75 -24.42
CA VAL A 95 -4.06 -37.12 -25.60
C VAL A 95 -4.79 -37.59 -26.85
N LYS A 96 -5.16 -36.62 -27.68
CA LYS A 96 -5.74 -36.84 -29.00
C LYS A 96 -4.89 -36.09 -30.00
N HIS A 97 -4.71 -36.66 -31.18
CA HIS A 97 -4.05 -35.96 -32.27
C HIS A 97 -4.92 -36.02 -33.52
N THR A 98 -4.95 -34.92 -34.25
CA THR A 98 -5.63 -34.82 -35.53
C THR A 98 -4.66 -34.21 -36.53
N TYR A 99 -4.55 -34.81 -37.71
CA TYR A 99 -3.79 -34.24 -38.81
C TYR A 99 -4.76 -33.71 -39.87
N GLU A 100 -4.65 -32.41 -40.14
CA GLU A 100 -5.41 -31.75 -41.19
C GLU A 100 -4.55 -31.60 -42.45
N VAL A 101 -4.85 -32.42 -43.45
CA VAL A 101 -4.09 -32.49 -44.72
C VAL A 101 -4.15 -31.17 -45.50
N ALA A 102 -5.30 -30.49 -45.49
CA ALA A 102 -5.50 -29.25 -46.26
C ALA A 102 -4.64 -28.08 -45.75
N SER A 103 -4.40 -28.04 -44.43
CA SER A 103 -3.65 -26.98 -43.75
C SER A 103 -2.24 -27.40 -43.34
N ASN A 104 -1.84 -28.64 -43.63
CA ASN A 104 -0.58 -29.23 -43.18
C ASN A 104 -0.33 -29.02 -41.67
N THR A 105 -1.37 -29.20 -40.87
CA THR A 105 -1.34 -28.90 -39.44
C THR A 105 -1.62 -30.14 -38.61
N LEU A 106 -0.74 -30.41 -37.66
CA LEU A 106 -0.90 -31.41 -36.62
C LEU A 106 -1.44 -30.71 -35.37
N ASP A 107 -2.63 -31.07 -34.94
CA ASP A 107 -3.21 -30.66 -33.67
C ASP A 107 -3.00 -31.77 -32.65
N ILE A 108 -2.18 -31.51 -31.62
CA ILE A 108 -2.03 -32.37 -30.45
C ILE A 108 -2.84 -31.75 -29.31
N GLN A 109 -4.02 -32.33 -29.05
CA GLN A 109 -4.85 -31.97 -27.92
C GLN A 109 -4.43 -32.79 -26.71
N PHE A 110 -4.10 -32.11 -25.63
CA PHE A 110 -3.69 -32.73 -24.39
C PHE A 110 -4.59 -32.24 -23.26
N THR A 111 -5.01 -33.20 -22.44
CA THR A 111 -5.96 -33.01 -21.36
C THR A 111 -5.34 -33.50 -20.06
N ILE A 112 -5.37 -32.66 -19.02
CA ILE A 112 -5.16 -33.07 -17.63
C ILE A 112 -6.55 -33.37 -17.09
N LEU A 113 -6.82 -34.63 -16.76
CA LEU A 113 -8.16 -35.08 -16.37
C LEU A 113 -8.54 -34.57 -14.98
N LYS A 114 -7.58 -34.55 -14.06
CA LYS A 114 -7.75 -34.15 -12.67
C LYS A 114 -6.54 -33.34 -12.19
N VAL A 115 -6.62 -32.02 -12.26
CA VAL A 115 -5.49 -31.15 -11.90
C VAL A 115 -5.04 -31.31 -10.44
N THR A 116 -3.73 -31.36 -10.24
CA THR A 116 -3.07 -31.41 -8.92
C THR A 116 -2.02 -30.31 -8.78
N ASP A 117 -1.38 -30.23 -7.61
CA ASP A 117 -0.33 -29.24 -7.32
C ASP A 117 0.91 -29.36 -8.19
N GLU A 118 1.20 -30.55 -8.71
CA GLU A 118 2.35 -30.77 -9.59
C GLU A 118 2.14 -30.19 -11.00
N ASP A 119 0.92 -29.73 -11.30
CA ASP A 119 0.59 -29.08 -12.56
C ASP A 119 0.78 -27.57 -12.53
N ASP A 120 0.98 -26.96 -11.36
CA ASP A 120 1.27 -25.52 -11.26
C ASP A 120 2.64 -25.21 -11.87
N GLY A 121 2.65 -24.32 -12.86
CA GLY A 121 3.86 -23.93 -13.57
C GLY A 121 3.69 -24.01 -15.08
N LYS A 122 4.81 -24.24 -15.79
CA LYS A 122 4.84 -24.13 -17.24
C LYS A 122 4.75 -25.49 -17.91
N LEU A 123 3.86 -25.59 -18.89
CA LEU A 123 3.83 -26.68 -19.84
C LEU A 123 4.30 -26.22 -21.20
N TYR A 124 5.09 -27.04 -21.87
CA TYR A 124 5.74 -26.69 -23.13
C TYR A 124 5.28 -27.59 -24.26
N CYS A 125 5.20 -27.01 -25.44
CA CYS A 125 5.12 -27.75 -26.70
C CYS A 125 6.36 -27.49 -27.55
N GLY A 126 6.95 -28.55 -28.09
CA GLY A 126 8.19 -28.50 -28.86
C GLY A 126 8.22 -29.49 -30.03
N ALA A 127 9.03 -29.15 -31.03
CA ALA A 127 9.34 -30.00 -32.18
C ALA A 127 10.86 -30.18 -32.26
N PHE A 128 11.33 -31.40 -32.44
CA PHE A 128 12.73 -31.77 -32.42
C PHE A 128 13.07 -32.68 -33.61
N ASN A 129 14.27 -32.54 -34.18
CA ASN A 129 14.75 -33.49 -35.19
C ASN A 129 15.25 -34.79 -34.53
N SER A 130 15.68 -35.76 -35.34
CA SER A 130 16.29 -37.01 -34.88
C SER A 130 17.53 -36.84 -33.98
N LYS A 131 18.22 -35.70 -34.08
CA LYS A 131 19.37 -35.33 -33.24
C LYS A 131 18.96 -34.52 -32.00
N HIS A 132 17.66 -34.45 -31.68
CA HIS A 132 17.11 -33.72 -30.55
C HIS A 132 17.39 -32.21 -30.57
N THR A 133 17.64 -31.65 -31.76
CA THR A 133 17.77 -30.20 -31.94
C THR A 133 16.37 -29.58 -32.08
N PRO A 134 16.05 -28.49 -31.37
CA PRO A 134 14.77 -27.81 -31.51
C PRO A 134 14.60 -27.28 -32.94
N LEU A 135 13.43 -27.55 -33.53
CA LEU A 135 13.04 -27.11 -34.87
C LEU A 135 12.07 -25.94 -34.86
N MET A 136 11.50 -25.63 -33.70
CA MET A 136 10.68 -24.45 -33.45
C MET A 136 11.03 -23.84 -32.10
N GLY A 137 10.76 -22.55 -31.93
CA GLY A 137 10.85 -21.91 -30.63
C GLY A 137 9.86 -22.56 -29.65
N GLU A 138 10.31 -22.83 -28.42
CA GLU A 138 9.47 -23.44 -27.39
C GLU A 138 8.26 -22.55 -27.11
N GLN A 139 7.05 -23.11 -27.26
CA GLN A 139 5.82 -22.46 -26.86
C GLN A 139 5.43 -22.95 -25.48
N SER A 140 5.05 -22.05 -24.57
CA SER A 140 4.69 -22.39 -23.20
C SER A 140 3.31 -21.88 -22.80
N LEU A 141 2.61 -22.65 -21.97
CA LEU A 141 1.39 -22.27 -21.26
C LEU A 141 1.67 -22.28 -19.77
N ASP A 142 1.37 -21.18 -19.10
CA ASP A 142 1.44 -21.10 -17.64
C ASP A 142 0.11 -21.62 -17.07
N ILE A 143 0.17 -22.68 -16.28
CA ILE A 143 -0.95 -23.26 -15.53
C ILE A 143 -0.87 -22.70 -14.12
N VAL A 144 -1.98 -22.14 -13.66
CA VAL A 144 -2.08 -21.58 -12.31
C VAL A 144 -3.11 -22.39 -11.53
N VAL A 145 -2.66 -23.10 -10.51
CA VAL A 145 -3.55 -23.91 -9.68
C VAL A 145 -4.10 -23.04 -8.56
N LEU A 146 -5.40 -22.72 -8.64
CA LEU A 146 -6.06 -21.79 -7.75
C LEU A 146 -6.06 -22.29 -6.30
N ARG A 147 -5.52 -21.49 -5.39
CA ARG A 147 -5.57 -21.74 -3.94
C ARG A 147 -6.40 -20.69 -3.20
N PRO A 148 -7.22 -21.10 -2.22
CA PRO A 148 -8.05 -20.17 -1.44
C PRO A 148 -7.19 -19.33 -0.51
N LEU A 149 -7.71 -18.18 -0.09
CA LEU A 149 -7.12 -17.34 0.93
C LEU A 149 -7.29 -18.00 2.31
N THR A 150 -6.19 -18.30 3.00
CA THR A 150 -6.23 -19.01 4.29
C THR A 150 -6.22 -18.06 5.47
N ASN A 151 -5.36 -17.03 5.46
CA ASN A 151 -5.24 -16.08 6.57
C ASN A 151 -5.34 -14.63 6.10
N LEU A 152 -5.82 -13.77 7.00
CA LEU A 152 -5.79 -12.33 6.87
C LEU A 152 -5.29 -11.75 8.19
N LYS A 153 -4.48 -10.70 8.14
CA LYS A 153 -3.97 -10.00 9.32
C LYS A 153 -3.97 -8.50 9.05
N LEU A 154 -4.46 -7.74 10.03
CA LEU A 154 -4.34 -6.29 10.09
C LEU A 154 -3.31 -5.93 11.15
N ILE A 155 -2.31 -5.14 10.78
CA ILE A 155 -1.29 -4.64 11.70
C ILE A 155 -1.36 -3.11 11.68
N ILE A 156 -1.44 -2.52 12.86
CA ILE A 156 -1.28 -1.08 13.10
C ILE A 156 -0.01 -0.95 13.94
N ASP A 157 0.87 -0.02 13.60
CA ASP A 157 2.10 0.18 14.36
C ASP A 157 1.84 0.43 15.85
N GLY A 158 2.65 -0.22 16.69
CA GLY A 158 2.49 -0.17 18.15
C GLY A 158 1.41 -1.09 18.72
N LEU A 159 0.63 -1.80 17.89
CA LEU A 159 -0.39 -2.76 18.33
C LEU A 159 -0.08 -4.20 17.90
N ASP A 160 -0.65 -5.16 18.62
CA ASP A 160 -0.56 -6.57 18.26
C ASP A 160 -1.34 -6.88 16.97
N PRO A 161 -0.89 -7.84 16.14
CA PRO A 161 -1.58 -8.23 14.91
C PRO A 161 -3.01 -8.72 15.16
N ILE A 162 -3.96 -8.15 14.43
CA ILE A 162 -5.37 -8.49 14.52
C ILE A 162 -5.70 -9.48 13.39
N THR A 163 -6.28 -10.62 13.74
CA THR A 163 -6.51 -11.75 12.81
C THR A 163 -7.99 -12.07 12.59
N SER A 164 -8.88 -11.38 13.31
CA SER A 164 -10.33 -11.54 13.25
C SER A 164 -11.03 -10.22 13.57
N ASN A 165 -12.29 -10.09 13.14
CA ASN A 165 -13.11 -8.92 13.46
C ASN A 165 -13.16 -8.70 14.97
N GLN A 166 -13.12 -7.43 15.38
CA GLN A 166 -13.28 -7.03 16.77
C GLN A 166 -14.58 -6.24 16.92
N ASP A 167 -15.38 -6.57 17.93
CA ASP A 167 -16.57 -5.78 18.27
C ASP A 167 -16.24 -4.65 19.24
N SER A 168 -15.16 -4.80 20.02
CA SER A 168 -14.67 -3.80 20.95
C SER A 168 -13.73 -2.82 20.27
N GLN A 169 -13.81 -1.55 20.69
CA GLN A 169 -12.90 -0.51 20.20
C GLN A 169 -11.46 -0.80 20.59
N ILE A 170 -10.54 -0.60 19.65
CA ILE A 170 -9.09 -0.59 19.90
C ILE A 170 -8.62 0.84 20.10
N GLU A 171 -7.74 1.05 21.08
CA GLU A 171 -7.17 2.37 21.34
C GLU A 171 -5.99 2.64 20.41
N VAL A 172 -6.08 3.74 19.67
CA VAL A 172 -5.03 4.22 18.76
C VAL A 172 -4.78 5.69 19.08
N LYS A 173 -3.52 6.14 18.99
CA LYS A 173 -3.23 7.58 19.15
C LYS A 173 -3.63 8.33 17.88
N SER A 174 -3.89 9.63 18.00
CA SER A 174 -4.06 10.48 16.83
C SER A 174 -2.72 10.68 16.12
N GLY A 175 -2.73 10.64 14.79
CA GLY A 175 -1.54 10.87 13.97
C GLY A 175 -1.38 9.93 12.78
N SER A 176 -0.17 9.91 12.21
CA SER A 176 0.16 9.06 11.07
C SER A 176 0.65 7.69 11.54
N HIS A 177 -0.07 6.64 11.15
CA HIS A 177 0.18 5.26 11.54
C HIS A 177 0.54 4.41 10.33
N LYS A 178 1.56 3.56 10.48
CA LYS A 178 1.83 2.50 9.48
C LYS A 178 0.80 1.38 9.65
N VAL A 179 0.02 1.15 8.60
CA VAL A 179 -1.01 0.10 8.55
C VAL A 179 -0.64 -0.95 7.50
N GLN A 180 -0.76 -2.23 7.86
CA GLN A 180 -0.49 -3.34 6.97
C GLN A 180 -1.66 -4.32 6.92
N CYS A 181 -2.08 -4.67 5.71
CA CYS A 181 -3.05 -5.72 5.44
C CYS A 181 -2.32 -6.89 4.77
N ILE A 182 -2.20 -8.00 5.50
CA ILE A 182 -1.43 -9.18 5.08
C ILE A 182 -2.39 -10.32 4.79
N ALA A 183 -2.44 -10.74 3.54
CA ALA A 183 -3.25 -11.85 3.04
C ALA A 183 -2.35 -13.04 2.69
N GLU A 184 -2.63 -14.24 3.19
CA GLU A 184 -1.78 -15.42 3.02
C GLU A 184 -2.56 -16.63 2.50
N GLY A 185 -1.88 -17.47 1.71
CA GLY A 185 -2.32 -18.82 1.36
C GLY A 185 -2.90 -18.96 -0.04
N SER A 186 -3.20 -17.86 -0.73
CA SER A 186 -3.78 -17.91 -2.06
C SER A 186 -2.74 -18.10 -3.15
N ASN A 187 -3.20 -18.58 -4.31
CA ASN A 187 -2.44 -18.59 -5.55
C ASN A 187 -3.43 -18.37 -6.70
N PRO A 188 -3.28 -17.31 -7.53
CA PRO A 188 -2.31 -16.21 -7.41
C PRO A 188 -2.38 -15.42 -6.09
N ALA A 189 -1.45 -14.47 -5.94
CA ALA A 189 -1.45 -13.54 -4.80
C ALA A 189 -2.79 -12.81 -4.71
N ALA A 190 -3.39 -12.80 -3.52
CA ALA A 190 -4.67 -12.13 -3.29
C ALA A 190 -4.52 -10.61 -3.44
N LYS A 191 -5.58 -9.94 -3.87
CA LYS A 191 -5.70 -8.49 -3.81
C LYS A 191 -5.99 -8.10 -2.36
N ALA A 192 -5.14 -7.31 -1.73
CA ALA A 192 -5.31 -6.83 -0.35
C ALA A 192 -5.46 -5.31 -0.34
N GLU A 193 -6.36 -4.80 0.49
CA GLU A 193 -6.78 -3.39 0.54
C GLU A 193 -7.06 -2.97 1.99
N VAL A 194 -6.85 -1.69 2.28
CA VAL A 194 -7.17 -1.08 3.58
C VAL A 194 -8.23 0.01 3.38
N TYR A 195 -9.19 0.08 4.29
CA TYR A 195 -10.25 1.08 4.30
C TYR A 195 -10.32 1.73 5.68
N LEU A 196 -10.55 3.04 5.71
CA LEU A 196 -10.85 3.79 6.94
C LEU A 196 -12.20 4.46 6.75
N HIS A 197 -13.14 4.22 7.66
CA HIS A 197 -14.52 4.75 7.54
C HIS A 197 -15.19 4.35 6.21
N GLY A 198 -14.87 3.16 5.69
CA GLY A 198 -15.39 2.66 4.41
C GLY A 198 -14.73 3.29 3.17
N GLU A 199 -13.83 4.25 3.32
CA GLU A 199 -13.05 4.83 2.22
C GLU A 199 -11.77 4.04 2.00
N GLN A 200 -11.54 3.60 0.77
CA GLN A 200 -10.34 2.86 0.40
C GLN A 200 -9.13 3.77 0.37
N ASP A 201 -8.02 3.32 0.96
CA ASP A 201 -6.73 3.91 0.70
C ASP A 201 -6.13 3.36 -0.60
N PHE A 202 -5.61 4.26 -1.42
CA PHE A 202 -4.98 3.95 -2.71
C PHE A 202 -3.46 4.24 -2.73
N ASN A 203 -2.91 4.78 -1.64
CA ASN A 203 -1.51 5.22 -1.59
C ASN A 203 -0.55 4.15 -1.05
N GLY A 204 -1.04 2.95 -0.77
CA GLY A 204 -0.23 1.86 -0.24
C GLY A 204 0.65 1.17 -1.29
N THR A 205 1.63 0.46 -0.77
CA THR A 205 2.57 -0.37 -1.53
C THR A 205 2.19 -1.84 -1.40
N VAL A 206 2.17 -2.56 -2.51
CA VAL A 206 1.86 -4.00 -2.54
C VAL A 206 3.12 -4.79 -2.81
N THR A 207 3.40 -5.76 -1.95
CA THR A 207 4.45 -6.75 -2.17
C THR A 207 3.84 -8.15 -2.12
N SER A 208 4.42 -9.08 -2.88
CA SER A 208 4.00 -10.47 -2.90
C SER A 208 5.20 -11.38 -2.81
N VAL A 209 5.12 -12.37 -1.93
CA VAL A 209 6.19 -13.36 -1.71
C VAL A 209 5.61 -14.76 -1.74
N ILE A 210 6.37 -15.70 -2.31
CA ILE A 210 6.00 -17.11 -2.28
C ILE A 210 6.26 -17.64 -0.86
N LEU A 211 5.24 -18.29 -0.27
CA LEU A 211 5.34 -18.94 1.04
C LEU A 211 5.75 -20.40 0.89
N THR A 212 5.15 -21.09 -0.08
CA THR A 212 5.43 -22.48 -0.42
C THR A 212 5.45 -22.60 -1.95
N GLU A 213 6.36 -23.41 -2.49
CA GLU A 213 6.46 -23.65 -3.94
C GLU A 213 5.52 -24.77 -4.42
N LYS A 214 5.31 -25.81 -3.59
CA LYS A 214 4.43 -26.96 -3.90
C LYS A 214 3.72 -27.45 -2.62
N PRO A 215 2.40 -27.25 -2.48
CA PRO A 215 1.54 -26.43 -3.34
C PRO A 215 2.01 -24.97 -3.35
N LYS A 216 1.86 -24.28 -4.49
CA LYS A 216 2.20 -22.87 -4.57
C LYS A 216 1.22 -22.03 -3.75
N THR A 217 1.72 -21.28 -2.78
CA THR A 217 0.92 -20.30 -2.03
C THR A 217 1.71 -19.03 -1.82
N LEU A 218 1.03 -17.89 -1.81
CA LEU A 218 1.65 -16.58 -1.70
C LEU A 218 1.13 -15.81 -0.49
N ARG A 219 1.95 -14.86 -0.04
CA ARG A 219 1.58 -13.79 0.89
C ARG A 219 1.58 -12.48 0.12
N THR A 220 0.47 -11.77 0.16
CA THR A 220 0.39 -10.35 -0.21
C THR A 220 0.50 -9.50 1.04
N ASN A 221 1.34 -8.47 0.99
CA ASN A 221 1.40 -7.43 2.02
C ASN A 221 1.12 -6.08 1.38
N TYR A 222 -0.03 -5.50 1.72
CA TYR A 222 -0.38 -4.11 1.42
C TYR A 222 0.05 -3.25 2.61
N THR A 223 0.94 -2.28 2.41
CA THR A 223 1.44 -1.39 3.46
C THR A 223 1.20 0.06 3.09
N THR A 224 0.57 0.82 3.98
CA THR A 224 0.26 2.24 3.82
C THR A 224 0.52 3.04 5.10
N TYR A 225 0.54 4.36 4.99
CA TYR A 225 0.54 5.28 6.13
C TYR A 225 -0.79 6.04 6.15
N LEU A 226 -1.59 5.83 7.19
CA LEU A 226 -2.88 6.48 7.35
C LEU A 226 -2.80 7.53 8.46
N TYR A 227 -3.34 8.71 8.18
CA TYR A 227 -3.61 9.68 9.23
C TYR A 227 -4.94 9.36 9.91
N ILE A 228 -4.88 8.99 11.19
CA ILE A 228 -6.03 8.68 12.03
C ILE A 228 -6.25 9.89 12.95
N ALA A 229 -7.34 10.63 12.73
CA ALA A 229 -7.71 11.80 13.50
C ALA A 229 -8.70 11.46 14.62
N SER A 230 -8.85 12.35 15.60
CA SER A 230 -9.84 12.21 16.69
C SER A 230 -11.25 11.91 16.19
N ALA A 231 -11.65 12.53 15.06
CA ALA A 231 -12.93 12.32 14.39
C ALA A 231 -13.17 10.89 13.88
N ASN A 232 -12.12 10.06 13.75
CA ASN A 232 -12.25 8.67 13.36
C ASN A 232 -12.68 7.74 14.51
N THR A 233 -12.87 8.27 15.73
CA THR A 233 -13.42 7.50 16.86
C THR A 233 -14.80 6.94 16.54
N GLY A 234 -14.98 5.63 16.75
CA GLY A 234 -16.19 4.91 16.40
C GLY A 234 -16.29 4.48 14.95
N HIS A 235 -15.33 4.84 14.09
CA HIS A 235 -15.25 4.34 12.73
C HIS A 235 -14.39 3.09 12.64
N ASP A 236 -14.70 2.25 11.64
CA ASP A 236 -13.98 1.01 11.41
C ASP A 236 -12.72 1.28 10.56
N LEU A 237 -11.62 0.67 10.97
CA LEU A 237 -10.50 0.35 10.10
C LEU A 237 -10.72 -1.08 9.58
N GLU A 238 -10.68 -1.26 8.26
CA GLU A 238 -10.91 -2.54 7.61
C GLU A 238 -9.71 -2.95 6.76
N CYS A 239 -9.29 -4.20 6.90
CA CYS A 239 -8.40 -4.88 5.96
C CYS A 239 -9.23 -5.91 5.21
N LYS A 240 -9.25 -5.84 3.88
CA LYS A 240 -10.02 -6.74 3.03
C LYS A 240 -9.11 -7.37 1.99
N ALA A 241 -9.31 -8.66 1.76
CA ALA A 241 -8.60 -9.38 0.71
C ALA A 241 -9.49 -10.32 -0.08
N SER A 242 -9.28 -10.38 -1.39
CA SER A 242 -10.00 -11.24 -2.33
C SER A 242 -9.03 -12.05 -3.17
N SER A 243 -9.33 -13.34 -3.38
CA SER A 243 -8.53 -14.22 -4.22
C SER A 243 -9.27 -14.59 -5.51
N GLU A 244 -8.50 -15.01 -6.53
CA GLU A 244 -9.06 -15.54 -7.78
C GLU A 244 -9.73 -16.91 -7.63
N TYR A 245 -9.55 -17.60 -6.48
CA TYR A 245 -10.33 -18.79 -6.15
C TYR A 245 -11.83 -18.47 -5.95
N GLY A 246 -12.14 -17.20 -5.66
CA GLY A 246 -13.49 -16.67 -5.47
C GLY A 246 -13.86 -16.40 -4.00
N ASP A 247 -12.92 -16.53 -3.07
CA ASP A 247 -13.12 -16.23 -1.66
C ASP A 247 -12.66 -14.82 -1.29
N THR A 248 -13.33 -14.25 -0.28
CA THR A 248 -13.04 -12.91 0.26
C THR A 248 -13.02 -12.99 1.78
N LYS A 249 -12.03 -12.35 2.40
CA LYS A 249 -11.94 -12.19 3.86
C LYS A 249 -11.82 -10.72 4.20
N SER A 250 -12.34 -10.36 5.37
CA SER A 250 -12.28 -9.00 5.92
C SER A 250 -11.99 -9.06 7.41
N ILE A 251 -11.18 -8.13 7.90
CA ILE A 251 -10.99 -7.83 9.32
C ILE A 251 -11.43 -6.41 9.53
N ARG A 252 -12.43 -6.20 10.38
CA ARG A 252 -12.95 -4.89 10.78
C ARG A 252 -12.70 -4.65 12.26
N VAL A 253 -12.17 -3.48 12.58
CA VAL A 253 -11.91 -3.06 13.95
C VAL A 253 -12.39 -1.62 14.18
N PRO A 254 -13.28 -1.39 15.14
CA PRO A 254 -13.70 -0.04 15.49
C PRO A 254 -12.59 0.66 16.27
N LEU A 255 -12.35 1.93 15.99
CA LEU A 255 -11.28 2.72 16.61
C LEU A 255 -11.80 3.54 17.80
N LYS A 256 -10.96 3.68 18.83
CA LYS A 256 -11.05 4.73 19.86
C LYS A 256 -9.78 5.56 19.78
N VAL A 257 -9.88 6.77 19.24
CA VAL A 257 -8.71 7.61 18.99
C VAL A 257 -8.44 8.46 20.24
N THR A 258 -7.22 8.40 20.75
CA THR A 258 -6.76 9.19 21.89
C THR A 258 -5.85 10.30 21.39
N VAL A 259 -6.09 11.53 21.88
CA VAL A 259 -5.28 12.70 21.56
C VAL A 259 -4.39 12.99 22.76
N GLU A 260 -3.10 13.25 22.53
CA GLU A 260 -2.21 13.73 23.58
C GLU A 260 -2.51 15.21 23.84
N GLU A 261 -3.21 15.48 24.94
CA GLU A 261 -3.58 16.83 25.35
C GLU A 261 -2.33 17.64 25.76
N PRO A 262 -2.18 18.91 25.30
CA PRO A 262 -1.19 19.82 25.85
C PRO A 262 -1.48 20.10 27.33
N ASN A 263 -0.43 20.36 28.10
CA ASN A 263 -0.62 20.88 29.44
C ASN A 263 -0.90 22.38 29.34
N LEU A 264 -2.17 22.75 29.45
CA LEU A 264 -2.62 24.13 29.53
C LEU A 264 -2.60 24.56 31.00
N ASN A 265 -2.01 25.71 31.30
CA ASN A 265 -2.05 26.31 32.62
C ASN A 265 -2.38 27.80 32.50
N CYS A 266 -3.42 28.25 33.18
CA CYS A 266 -3.89 29.62 33.13
C CYS A 266 -3.99 30.17 34.55
N THR A 267 -3.60 31.43 34.73
CA THR A 267 -3.73 32.10 36.02
C THR A 267 -4.98 32.96 36.00
N ASP A 268 -5.88 32.74 36.95
CA ASP A 268 -7.01 33.65 37.19
C ASP A 268 -6.48 35.07 37.43
N THR A 269 -7.19 36.04 36.87
CA THR A 269 -6.78 37.45 36.90
C THR A 269 -7.80 38.25 37.67
N GLU A 270 -7.36 39.16 38.53
CA GLU A 270 -8.24 40.10 39.23
C GLU A 270 -8.27 41.45 38.50
N ALA A 271 -9.46 42.02 38.34
CA ALA A 271 -9.63 43.37 37.79
C ALA A 271 -10.87 44.07 38.34
N TYR A 272 -10.89 45.39 38.28
CA TYR A 272 -12.11 46.19 38.50
C TYR A 272 -12.70 46.68 37.18
N GLU A 273 -14.00 47.00 37.19
CA GLU A 273 -14.67 47.49 35.99
C GLU A 273 -14.08 48.84 35.54
N GLY A 274 -13.68 48.91 34.26
CA GLY A 274 -13.00 50.04 33.68
C GLY A 274 -11.48 50.02 33.77
N GLN A 275 -10.88 49.03 34.44
CA GLN A 275 -9.43 48.86 34.50
C GLN A 275 -8.85 48.68 33.09
N LYS A 276 -7.83 49.48 32.77
CA LYS A 276 -7.15 49.42 31.48
C LYS A 276 -6.07 48.36 31.44
N ASP A 277 -5.78 47.86 30.25
CA ASP A 277 -4.68 46.93 29.96
C ASP A 277 -4.67 45.69 30.85
N THR A 278 -5.85 45.13 31.12
CA THR A 278 -5.99 43.91 31.94
C THR A 278 -5.50 42.72 31.14
N GLN A 279 -4.54 41.95 31.68
CA GLN A 279 -3.93 40.82 30.97
C GLN A 279 -4.31 39.49 31.60
N ILE A 280 -4.88 38.61 30.79
CA ILE A 280 -5.10 37.21 31.12
C ILE A 280 -3.97 36.40 30.48
N ILE A 281 -3.25 35.64 31.29
CA ILE A 281 -2.03 34.94 30.88
C ILE A 281 -2.19 33.44 31.08
N CYS A 282 -1.94 32.70 30.01
CA CYS A 282 -1.84 31.26 30.03
C CYS A 282 -0.52 30.79 29.43
N THR A 283 -0.07 29.62 29.85
CA THR A 283 1.08 28.90 29.33
C THR A 283 0.64 27.55 28.79
N VAL A 284 1.22 27.13 27.67
CA VAL A 284 0.95 25.88 26.98
C VAL A 284 2.25 25.11 26.82
N ASP A 285 2.31 23.92 27.41
CA ASP A 285 3.35 22.94 27.12
C ASP A 285 2.91 22.10 25.92
N HIS A 286 3.75 22.07 24.89
CA HIS A 286 3.49 21.30 23.69
C HIS A 286 4.61 20.32 23.35
N HIS A 287 5.35 19.85 24.37
CA HIS A 287 6.40 18.83 24.21
C HIS A 287 5.91 17.57 23.47
N ASN A 288 4.64 17.19 23.66
CA ASN A 288 4.04 15.99 23.09
C ASN A 288 2.81 16.24 22.20
N SER A 289 2.45 17.50 21.92
CA SER A 289 1.24 17.82 21.15
C SER A 289 1.56 18.61 19.89
N LYS A 290 0.83 18.28 18.81
CA LYS A 290 0.96 18.97 17.51
C LYS A 290 -0.14 20.01 17.37
N LEU A 291 0.19 21.24 17.76
CA LEU A 291 -0.74 22.36 17.76
C LEU A 291 -0.54 23.24 16.52
N ILE A 292 -1.63 23.66 15.89
CA ILE A 292 -1.63 24.60 14.75
C ILE A 292 -1.88 26.05 15.20
N GLY A 293 -2.45 26.25 16.39
CA GLY A 293 -2.76 27.59 16.86
C GLY A 293 -3.44 27.62 18.22
N TYR A 294 -3.66 28.85 18.66
CA TYR A 294 -4.28 29.19 19.93
C TYR A 294 -5.33 30.27 19.68
N LYS A 295 -6.35 30.34 20.54
CA LYS A 295 -7.32 31.44 20.55
C LYS A 295 -7.94 31.58 21.93
N TYR A 296 -8.42 32.78 22.24
CA TYR A 296 -9.28 33.00 23.40
C TYR A 296 -10.75 33.02 22.96
N GLN A 297 -11.61 32.41 23.77
CA GLN A 297 -13.06 32.49 23.61
C GLN A 297 -13.66 33.18 24.83
N ILE A 298 -14.42 34.26 24.62
CA ILE A 298 -15.17 34.97 25.67
C ILE A 298 -16.65 34.90 25.30
N GLY A 299 -17.41 34.06 26.01
CA GLY A 299 -18.79 33.76 25.63
C GLY A 299 -18.89 33.25 24.18
N PRO A 300 -19.65 33.90 23.27
CA PRO A 300 -19.75 33.52 21.86
C PRO A 300 -18.60 34.05 20.99
N ASN A 301 -17.79 34.98 21.49
CA ASN A 301 -16.77 35.69 20.71
C ASN A 301 -15.42 34.96 20.75
N VAL A 302 -14.69 34.99 19.64
CA VAL A 302 -13.41 34.29 19.46
C VAL A 302 -12.35 35.28 19.00
N TYR A 303 -11.18 35.23 19.64
CA TYR A 303 -10.06 36.14 19.41
C TYR A 303 -8.79 35.35 19.09
N TYR A 304 -8.19 35.64 17.94
CA TYR A 304 -7.00 34.97 17.43
C TYR A 304 -5.72 35.79 17.69
N PRO A 305 -4.55 35.13 17.85
CA PRO A 305 -3.27 35.80 17.88
C PRO A 305 -3.04 36.67 16.63
N GLY A 306 -2.46 37.86 16.83
CA GLY A 306 -2.03 38.73 15.73
C GLY A 306 -3.04 39.78 15.24
N GLY A 307 -4.10 40.08 16.01
CA GLY A 307 -4.99 41.24 15.78
C GLY A 307 -4.28 42.60 15.88
N ASP A 308 -4.97 43.70 15.59
CA ASP A 308 -4.39 45.04 15.79
C ASP A 308 -4.31 45.36 17.29
N ARG A 309 -3.24 46.05 17.73
CA ARG A 309 -3.08 46.43 19.15
C ARG A 309 -4.15 47.43 19.60
N ASP A 310 -4.76 48.10 18.64
CA ASP A 310 -5.84 49.07 18.85
C ASP A 310 -7.22 48.40 19.02
N GLU A 311 -7.33 47.07 18.91
CA GLU A 311 -8.55 46.33 19.19
C GLU A 311 -8.85 46.26 20.70
N ILE A 312 -10.15 46.22 21.05
CA ILE A 312 -10.65 46.13 22.43
C ILE A 312 -10.09 44.88 23.14
N HIS A 313 -9.87 43.81 22.37
CA HIS A 313 -9.31 42.54 22.79
C HIS A 313 -8.15 42.18 21.87
N PHE A 314 -6.95 42.02 22.42
CA PHE A 314 -5.78 41.65 21.63
C PHE A 314 -5.07 40.43 22.20
N VAL A 315 -4.74 39.46 21.34
CA VAL A 315 -4.05 38.22 21.71
C VAL A 315 -2.61 38.23 21.21
N GLN A 316 -1.67 38.02 22.12
CA GLN A 316 -0.24 37.87 21.85
C GLN A 316 0.25 36.47 22.21
N THR A 317 1.28 36.02 21.52
CA THR A 317 1.96 34.75 21.80
C THR A 317 3.46 34.97 21.96
N GLU A 318 4.05 34.41 23.01
CA GLU A 318 5.49 34.40 23.27
C GLU A 318 5.95 32.93 23.36
N ASP A 319 6.82 32.50 22.44
CA ASP A 319 7.40 31.15 22.44
C ASP A 319 8.75 31.15 23.17
N TRP A 320 9.03 30.11 23.96
CA TRP A 320 10.37 29.82 24.48
C TRP A 320 10.66 28.32 24.52
N LEU A 321 11.94 28.00 24.65
CA LEU A 321 12.43 26.63 24.91
C LEU A 321 12.93 26.59 26.34
N ASP A 322 12.54 25.56 27.08
CA ASP A 322 13.07 25.29 28.41
C ASP A 322 14.40 24.52 28.32
N ASP A 323 15.15 24.43 29.42
CA ASP A 323 16.49 23.83 29.47
C ASP A 323 16.50 22.34 29.07
N ASP A 324 15.37 21.66 29.19
CA ASP A 324 15.16 20.26 28.80
C ASP A 324 14.78 20.07 27.31
N GLY A 325 14.67 21.17 26.55
CA GLY A 325 14.25 21.18 25.15
C GLY A 325 12.74 21.18 24.95
N SER A 326 11.94 21.22 26.02
CA SER A 326 10.49 21.39 25.94
C SER A 326 10.15 22.76 25.37
N LYS A 327 9.26 22.78 24.37
CA LYS A 327 8.79 24.03 23.79
C LYS A 327 7.49 24.45 24.47
N TRP A 328 7.47 25.71 24.89
CA TRP A 328 6.36 26.33 25.60
C TRP A 328 5.90 27.57 24.86
N THR A 329 4.60 27.84 24.92
CA THR A 329 4.00 29.07 24.41
C THR A 329 3.21 29.76 25.51
N LYS A 330 3.37 31.07 25.65
CA LYS A 330 2.60 31.92 26.55
C LYS A 330 1.63 32.72 25.70
N VAL A 331 0.35 32.58 26.01
CA VAL A 331 -0.76 33.20 25.26
C VAL A 331 -1.39 34.25 26.16
N ILE A 332 -1.29 35.51 25.75
CA ILE A 332 -1.70 36.67 26.53
C ILE A 332 -2.91 37.30 25.85
N LEU A 333 -4.05 37.35 26.54
CA LEU A 333 -5.19 38.17 26.15
C LEU A 333 -5.11 39.49 26.90
N THR A 334 -5.04 40.59 26.16
CA THR A 334 -5.09 41.95 26.72
C THR A 334 -6.47 42.54 26.46
N LEU A 335 -7.15 42.94 27.53
CA LEU A 335 -8.37 43.72 27.51
C LEU A 335 -7.97 45.19 27.63
N GLN A 336 -8.20 46.01 26.60
CA GLN A 336 -7.90 47.45 26.69
C GLN A 336 -8.68 48.11 27.83
N LYS A 337 -9.87 47.59 28.11
CA LYS A 337 -10.72 47.98 29.24
C LYS A 337 -11.54 46.79 29.71
N ALA A 338 -11.47 46.46 30.99
CA ALA A 338 -12.30 45.43 31.60
C ALA A 338 -13.76 45.92 31.70
N GLU A 339 -14.70 45.22 31.08
CA GLU A 339 -16.12 45.57 31.06
C GLU A 339 -16.95 44.55 31.85
N ASN A 340 -18.16 44.95 32.26
CA ASN A 340 -19.07 44.08 33.01
C ASN A 340 -19.32 42.71 32.32
N GLU A 341 -19.32 42.68 30.98
CA GLU A 341 -19.44 41.44 30.21
C GLU A 341 -18.27 40.47 30.43
N HIS A 342 -17.05 40.94 30.67
CA HIS A 342 -15.87 40.07 30.85
C HIS A 342 -15.92 39.32 32.19
N PHE A 343 -16.50 39.93 33.23
CA PHE A 343 -16.67 39.30 34.55
C PHE A 343 -17.82 38.29 34.61
N SER A 344 -18.75 38.36 33.65
CA SER A 344 -19.96 37.52 33.61
C SER A 344 -19.93 36.46 32.50
N SER A 345 -18.92 36.51 31.63
CA SER A 345 -18.73 35.55 30.55
C SER A 345 -17.77 34.43 30.94
N ASP A 346 -18.01 33.23 30.41
CA ASP A 346 -17.01 32.16 30.46
C ASP A 346 -15.85 32.50 29.51
N ILE A 347 -14.63 32.47 30.04
CA ILE A 347 -13.40 32.71 29.27
C ILE A 347 -12.63 31.39 29.17
N TYR A 348 -12.21 31.05 27.95
CA TYR A 348 -11.38 29.87 27.70
C TYR A 348 -10.17 30.23 26.86
N LEU A 349 -9.01 29.65 27.22
CA LEU A 349 -7.96 29.40 26.24
C LEU A 349 -8.32 28.13 25.46
N VAL A 350 -8.26 28.21 24.14
CA VAL A 350 -8.46 27.08 23.24
C VAL A 350 -7.17 26.83 22.45
N ALA A 351 -6.63 25.62 22.55
CA ALA A 351 -5.53 25.15 21.71
C ALA A 351 -6.07 24.24 20.60
N GLU A 352 -5.71 24.55 19.36
CA GLU A 352 -6.15 23.83 18.17
C GLU A 352 -5.06 22.85 17.75
N HIS A 353 -5.42 21.58 17.60
CA HIS A 353 -4.52 20.52 17.15
C HIS A 353 -4.55 20.39 15.62
N GLU A 354 -3.47 19.87 15.04
CA GLU A 354 -3.40 19.53 13.61
C GLU A 354 -4.50 18.56 13.17
N ASP A 355 -5.00 17.71 14.08
CA ASP A 355 -6.03 16.71 13.81
C ASP A 355 -7.47 17.24 13.94
N GLY A 356 -7.64 18.54 14.21
CA GLY A 356 -8.93 19.19 14.41
C GLY A 356 -9.49 19.07 15.83
N HIS A 357 -8.82 18.36 16.75
CA HIS A 357 -9.17 18.37 18.17
C HIS A 357 -8.95 19.76 18.79
N MET A 358 -9.74 20.09 19.81
CA MET A 358 -9.62 21.34 20.56
C MET A 358 -9.51 21.08 22.04
N SER A 359 -8.38 21.47 22.63
CA SER A 359 -8.18 21.48 24.08
C SER A 359 -8.65 22.82 24.65
N ARG A 360 -9.37 22.80 25.78
CA ARG A 360 -9.89 24.02 26.41
C ARG A 360 -9.48 24.12 27.87
N MET A 361 -9.02 25.29 28.29
CA MET A 361 -8.76 25.61 29.70
C MET A 361 -9.59 26.81 30.13
N PRO A 362 -10.51 26.68 31.11
CA PRO A 362 -11.24 27.81 31.64
C PRO A 362 -10.31 28.78 32.38
N VAL A 363 -10.62 30.07 32.28
CA VAL A 363 -9.93 31.15 33.01
C VAL A 363 -10.98 32.08 33.59
N LYS A 364 -10.75 32.61 34.80
CA LYS A 364 -11.67 33.58 35.39
C LYS A 364 -11.04 34.95 35.48
N LEU A 365 -11.83 35.95 35.10
CA LEU A 365 -11.59 37.34 35.47
C LEU A 365 -12.40 37.64 36.73
N GLN A 366 -11.74 37.72 37.87
CA GLN A 366 -12.36 37.96 39.16
C GLN A 366 -12.54 39.47 39.38
N ARG A 367 -13.76 39.87 39.75
CA ARG A 367 -14.07 41.27 40.05
C ARG A 367 -13.54 41.63 41.43
N VAL A 368 -12.74 42.69 41.50
CA VAL A 368 -12.36 43.36 42.74
C VAL A 368 -12.94 44.77 42.81
N GLU A 369 -13.06 45.33 44.02
CA GLU A 369 -13.50 46.72 44.19
C GLU A 369 -12.45 47.67 43.62
N GLY A 370 -12.85 48.50 42.65
CA GLY A 370 -12.00 49.54 42.12
C GLY A 370 -11.84 50.66 43.14
N ASN A 371 -10.61 51.11 43.37
CA ASN A 371 -10.40 52.35 44.09
C ASN A 371 -10.81 53.49 43.15
N ASP A 372 -11.93 54.15 43.42
CA ASP A 372 -12.38 55.36 42.72
C ASP A 372 -11.41 56.52 42.99
N ASP A 373 -10.18 56.45 42.48
CA ASP A 373 -9.24 57.56 42.52
C ASP A 373 -9.54 58.53 41.38
N ASN A 374 -10.69 59.19 41.52
CA ASN A 374 -10.97 60.49 40.94
C ASN A 374 -10.68 61.60 41.97
N SER A 375 -9.63 61.43 42.77
CA SER A 375 -9.04 62.51 43.55
C SER A 375 -7.57 62.64 43.18
N SER A 376 -7.27 63.71 42.46
CA SER A 376 -5.93 64.25 42.30
C SER A 376 -5.26 64.39 43.67
N ASN A 377 -4.24 63.59 43.97
CA ASN A 377 -3.06 64.04 44.72
C ASN A 377 -1.88 63.05 44.64
N MET A 378 -0.72 63.66 44.41
CA MET A 378 0.66 63.19 44.55
C MET A 378 0.94 61.90 45.34
N LEU A 379 1.77 61.07 44.71
CA LEU A 379 2.92 60.32 45.27
C LEU A 379 2.78 59.79 46.70
N THR A 380 2.70 58.48 46.85
CA THR A 380 3.52 57.78 47.84
C THR A 380 3.82 56.35 47.39
N LEU A 381 5.10 55.99 47.57
CA LEU A 381 5.72 54.73 47.21
C LEU A 381 5.02 53.52 47.87
N SER A 382 4.95 52.40 47.14
CA SER A 382 5.23 51.09 47.74
C SER A 382 6.11 50.25 46.81
N VAL A 383 7.39 50.61 46.79
CA VAL A 383 8.50 49.73 46.41
C VAL A 383 8.67 48.69 47.52
N ILE A 384 7.78 47.69 47.61
CA ILE A 384 7.98 46.49 48.45
C ILE A 384 7.25 45.32 47.77
N THR A 385 7.99 44.56 46.93
CA THR A 385 7.85 43.09 46.68
C THR A 385 8.69 42.59 45.49
N PHE A 386 9.58 43.39 44.90
CA PHE A 386 10.44 42.95 43.77
C PHE A 386 11.91 42.59 44.13
N TRP A 387 12.22 42.31 45.41
CA TRP A 387 13.61 42.04 45.85
C TRP A 387 13.82 40.76 46.67
N LEU A 388 12.98 39.73 46.53
CA LEU A 388 13.14 38.49 47.31
C LEU A 388 13.22 37.16 46.52
N SER A 389 13.27 37.16 45.19
CA SER A 389 13.51 35.93 44.40
C SER A 389 14.90 35.82 43.76
N LEU A 390 15.74 36.86 43.83
CA LEU A 390 17.08 36.86 43.21
C LEU A 390 18.22 36.36 44.13
N LEU A 391 17.92 35.91 45.36
CA LEU A 391 18.93 35.42 46.32
C LEU A 391 18.86 33.90 46.60
N TRP A 392 18.04 33.15 45.88
CA TRP A 392 18.00 31.67 46.01
C TRP A 392 18.72 30.90 44.88
N SER A 393 19.24 31.56 43.83
CA SER A 393 19.91 30.89 42.71
C SER A 393 21.44 30.82 42.77
N LEU A 394 22.10 31.31 43.83
CA LEU A 394 23.57 31.27 43.97
C LEU A 394 24.09 30.42 45.14
N GLY A 395 23.24 29.61 45.78
CA GLY A 395 23.57 28.86 47.00
C GLY A 395 23.57 27.34 46.91
N ARG A 396 23.66 26.71 45.72
CA ARG A 396 23.79 25.25 45.58
C ARG A 396 24.81 24.86 44.50
N ARG A 397 26.07 25.21 44.75
CA ARG A 397 27.23 24.46 44.25
C ARG A 397 28.25 24.41 45.38
N PHE A 398 28.12 23.41 46.24
CA PHE A 398 29.16 22.78 47.06
C PHE A 398 28.44 21.84 48.02
N PHE A 399 28.13 20.63 47.55
CA PHE A 399 28.34 19.32 48.17
C PHE A 399 27.76 18.24 47.26
#